data_AF-A0A1I7UIL5-F1
#
_entry.id   AF-A0A1I7UIL5-F1
#
_cell.length_a   1.000
_cell.length_b   1.000
_cell.length_c   1.000
_cell.angle_alpha   90.00
_cell.angle_beta   90.00
_cell.angle_gamma   90.00
#
_symmetry.space_group_name_H-M   'P 1'
#
loop_
_entity.id
_entity.type
_entity.pdbx_description
1 polymer ?
#
loop_
_entity_poly.entity_id
_entity_poly.type
_entity_poly.pdbx_seq_one_letter_code
_entity_poly.pdbx_strand_id
1 'polypeptide(L)'
;MVKIFGRVENFNLESSEVNEDCVTDCFEANDCFLGFMDSDNHCLLFNFNDTEQLTVSETGPEDKLVVAFKANISINPSSPSCPSYSDLNLTVTLPNGDQIIWEKEGNQFEFKKCIGNWKMFKRSEDLTVCMQTFNVTSPSMKTVEDTRKSCNDLGGYKLIGVASYEELLWIKQKHDAAKYVGYAGYWVDGKREEVSSGMINTNFEFSDGLTVLNKTLYDEYAVISGLGQNRRTPEDCLTVCQPGGDRLMNDVMCDTSGSGYGFVCGYQLV
;
A
#
# COMPACT_ATOMS: atom_id res chain seq x y z
N MET A 1 14.87 20.77 2.14
CA MET A 1 14.38 20.07 3.35
C MET A 1 13.81 21.08 4.33
N VAL A 2 12.76 20.72 5.06
CA VAL A 2 12.17 21.55 6.14
C VAL A 2 12.88 21.22 7.44
N LYS A 3 13.42 22.21 8.15
CA LYS A 3 14.07 22.00 9.44
C LYS A 3 13.17 22.47 10.58
N ILE A 4 13.11 21.70 11.65
CA ILE A 4 12.49 22.09 12.92
C ILE A 4 13.42 21.75 14.08
N PHE A 5 13.22 22.39 15.22
CA PHE A 5 13.73 21.87 16.48
C PHE A 5 12.90 20.65 16.85
N GLY A 6 13.54 19.50 16.93
CA GLY A 6 12.84 18.25 17.19
C GLY A 6 13.79 17.11 17.47
N ARG A 7 13.22 16.02 17.97
CA ARG A 7 13.92 14.77 18.26
C ARG A 7 13.21 13.60 17.61
N VAL A 8 13.96 12.63 17.11
CA VAL A 8 13.39 11.35 16.68
C VAL A 8 13.32 10.43 17.89
N GLU A 9 12.12 9.98 18.25
CA GLU A 9 11.90 9.14 19.43
C GLU A 9 12.57 7.78 19.28
N ASN A 10 13.11 7.25 20.39
CA ASN A 10 13.83 5.97 20.46
C ASN A 10 15.18 5.91 19.73
N PHE A 11 15.72 7.05 19.27
CA PHE A 11 17.06 7.14 18.70
C PHE A 11 17.96 8.05 19.55
N ASN A 12 19.24 7.68 19.68
CA ASN A 12 20.26 8.48 20.36
C ASN A 12 21.36 8.88 19.36
N LEU A 13 21.69 10.17 19.31
CA LEU A 13 22.75 10.71 18.47
C LEU A 13 24.16 10.52 19.04
N GLU A 14 24.31 10.31 20.35
CA GLU A 14 25.63 10.22 21.01
C GLU A 14 26.53 9.10 20.44
N SER A 15 25.94 8.06 19.86
CA SER A 15 26.67 6.96 19.22
C SER A 15 26.77 7.08 17.70
N SER A 16 26.24 8.15 17.10
CA SER A 16 26.21 8.34 15.65
C SER A 16 27.47 9.04 15.15
N GLU A 17 27.74 8.91 13.85
CA GLU A 17 28.90 9.54 13.22
C GLU A 17 28.70 11.05 13.10
N VAL A 18 29.81 11.79 13.20
CA VAL A 18 29.81 13.24 12.96
C VAL A 18 29.76 13.48 11.46
N ASN A 19 28.73 14.19 11.00
CA ASN A 19 28.53 14.59 9.62
C ASN A 19 28.03 16.04 9.54
N GLU A 20 28.91 16.96 9.15
CA GLU A 20 28.60 18.38 8.99
C GLU A 20 27.62 18.65 7.82
N ASP A 21 27.56 17.75 6.85
CA ASP A 21 26.76 17.83 5.64
C ASP A 21 25.46 16.99 5.70
N CYS A 22 25.09 16.50 6.89
CA CYS A 22 23.93 15.61 7.14
C CYS A 22 22.66 15.94 6.33
N VAL A 23 22.28 17.21 6.28
CA VAL A 23 21.07 17.68 5.58
C VAL A 23 21.27 17.63 4.06
N THR A 24 22.44 18.00 3.58
CA THR A 24 22.79 17.97 2.15
C THR A 24 22.84 16.52 1.69
N ASP A 25 23.51 15.65 2.43
CA ASP A 25 23.64 14.22 2.13
C ASP A 25 22.26 13.55 2.04
N CYS A 26 21.36 13.83 3.00
CA CYS A 26 20.00 13.31 2.93
C CYS A 26 19.20 13.87 1.74
N PHE A 27 19.40 15.15 1.41
CA PHE A 27 18.72 15.77 0.29
C PHE A 27 19.15 15.17 -1.05
N GLU A 28 20.43 14.84 -1.20
CA GLU A 28 20.98 14.24 -2.43
C GLU A 28 20.73 12.73 -2.53
N ALA A 29 20.70 12.02 -1.39
CA ALA A 29 20.42 10.59 -1.35
C ALA A 29 18.98 10.27 -1.81
N ASN A 30 18.82 9.32 -2.73
CA ASN A 30 17.51 9.00 -3.33
C ASN A 30 16.52 8.38 -2.34
N ASP A 31 17.02 7.69 -1.31
CA ASP A 31 16.23 6.93 -0.35
C ASP A 31 16.13 7.59 1.03
N CYS A 32 16.98 8.58 1.34
CA CYS A 32 16.88 9.34 2.58
C CYS A 32 15.66 10.27 2.57
N PHE A 33 14.89 10.25 3.67
CA PHE A 33 13.70 11.10 3.82
C PHE A 33 13.71 11.95 5.10
N LEU A 34 14.59 11.65 6.05
CA LEU A 34 14.72 12.40 7.30
C LEU A 34 16.20 12.42 7.74
N GLY A 35 16.69 13.60 8.16
CA GLY A 35 17.96 13.73 8.88
C GLY A 35 17.70 14.17 10.31
N PHE A 36 18.42 13.60 11.27
CA PHE A 36 18.36 13.97 12.69
C PHE A 36 19.77 14.32 13.15
N MET A 37 19.94 15.49 13.76
CA MET A 37 21.26 15.97 14.15
C MET A 37 21.26 16.86 15.40
N ASP A 38 22.43 16.95 16.04
CA ASP A 38 22.67 17.83 17.18
C ASP A 38 23.65 18.97 16.83
N SER A 39 23.99 19.80 17.82
CA SER A 39 24.93 20.91 17.64
C SER A 39 26.38 20.50 17.45
N ASP A 40 26.72 19.25 17.79
CA ASP A 40 28.07 18.70 17.63
C ASP A 40 28.22 17.96 16.29
N ASN A 41 27.21 18.10 15.41
CA ASN A 41 27.10 17.50 14.09
C ASN A 41 27.02 15.97 14.10
N HIS A 42 26.66 15.35 15.22
CA HIS A 42 26.24 13.94 15.20
C HIS A 42 24.99 13.82 14.31
N CYS A 43 24.96 12.84 13.41
CA CYS A 43 23.95 12.74 12.38
C CYS A 43 23.43 11.31 12.23
N LEU A 44 22.10 11.18 12.20
CA LEU A 44 21.40 9.98 11.77
C LEU A 44 20.54 10.28 10.55
N LEU A 45 20.72 9.46 9.52
CA LEU A 45 19.94 9.51 8.29
C LEU A 45 18.95 8.35 8.27
N PHE A 46 17.69 8.66 7.97
CA PHE A 46 16.64 7.66 7.86
C PHE A 46 16.28 7.46 6.39
N ASN A 47 16.43 6.21 5.96
CA ASN A 47 16.16 5.79 4.61
C ASN A 47 14.82 5.05 4.54
N PHE A 48 14.09 5.25 3.44
CA PHE A 48 12.78 4.65 3.23
C PHE A 48 12.82 3.12 3.27
N ASN A 49 13.87 2.50 2.74
CA ASN A 49 13.93 1.03 2.67
C ASN A 49 14.02 0.38 4.05
N ASP A 50 14.61 1.07 5.02
CA ASP A 50 14.95 0.53 6.33
C ASP A 50 13.99 1.01 7.44
N THR A 51 13.07 1.93 7.12
CA THR A 51 12.28 2.63 8.13
C THR A 51 10.79 2.51 7.86
N GLU A 52 10.08 1.74 8.67
CA GLU A 52 8.63 1.52 8.53
C GLU A 52 7.80 2.53 9.34
N GLN A 53 8.32 2.94 10.50
CA GLN A 53 7.67 3.88 11.39
C GLN A 53 8.71 4.82 12.03
N LEU A 54 8.35 6.09 12.18
CA LEU A 54 9.07 7.06 13.01
C LEU A 54 8.09 7.97 13.74
N THR A 55 8.52 8.43 14.91
CA THR A 55 7.87 9.51 15.63
C THR A 55 8.89 10.61 15.86
N VAL A 56 8.53 11.84 15.50
CA VAL A 56 9.33 13.04 15.75
C VAL A 56 8.56 13.94 16.70
N SER A 57 9.15 14.29 17.84
CA SER A 57 8.58 15.30 18.74
C SER A 57 9.25 16.64 18.51
N GLU A 58 8.45 17.71 18.49
CA GLU A 58 8.96 19.08 18.53
C GLU A 58 9.67 19.33 19.87
N THR A 59 10.82 20.01 19.80
CA THR A 59 11.64 20.35 20.97
C THR A 59 11.96 21.84 21.00
N GLY A 60 12.55 22.31 22.10
CA GLY A 60 12.99 23.69 22.20
C GLY A 60 14.38 23.90 21.57
N PRO A 61 14.75 25.15 21.25
CA PRO A 61 16.11 25.48 20.80
C PRO A 61 17.19 25.12 21.81
N GLU A 62 16.85 25.08 23.11
CA GLU A 62 17.74 24.71 24.21
C GLU A 62 18.21 23.26 24.15
N ASP A 63 17.41 22.38 23.54
CA ASP A 63 17.77 20.97 23.36
C ASP A 63 18.84 20.81 22.27
N LYS A 64 19.01 21.81 21.40
CA LYS A 64 19.96 21.83 20.28
C LYS A 64 19.81 20.63 19.32
N LEU A 65 18.62 20.05 19.28
CA LEU A 65 18.26 18.95 18.40
C LEU A 65 17.49 19.49 17.20
N VAL A 66 17.89 19.05 16.01
CA VAL A 66 17.30 19.48 14.75
C VAL A 66 16.89 18.25 13.94
N VAL A 67 15.67 18.29 13.42
CA VAL A 67 15.16 17.31 12.46
C VAL A 67 14.91 18.00 11.12
N ALA A 68 15.40 17.39 10.06
CA ALA A 68 15.25 17.85 8.68
C ALA A 68 14.38 16.88 7.88
N PHE A 69 13.20 17.31 7.46
CA PHE A 69 12.26 16.54 6.63
C PHE A 69 12.53 16.76 5.14
N LYS A 70 12.64 15.68 4.38
CA LYS A 70 12.61 15.72 2.91
C LYS A 70 11.16 15.68 2.43
N ALA A 71 10.54 16.86 2.39
CA ALA A 71 9.15 17.01 2.02
C ALA A 71 8.96 17.77 0.70
N ASN A 72 7.95 17.38 -0.06
CA ASN A 72 7.40 18.15 -1.15
C ASN A 72 6.49 19.23 -0.59
N ILE A 73 6.96 20.47 -0.61
CA ILE A 73 6.18 21.62 -0.16
C ILE A 73 5.42 22.18 -1.36
N SER A 74 4.10 22.22 -1.29
CA SER A 74 3.28 22.88 -2.29
C SER A 74 3.46 24.40 -2.18
N ILE A 75 4.30 24.97 -3.04
CA ILE A 75 4.48 26.42 -3.15
C ILE A 75 3.52 26.94 -4.23
N ASN A 76 2.71 27.96 -3.91
CA ASN A 76 1.88 28.62 -4.91
C ASN A 76 2.79 29.35 -5.91
N PRO A 77 2.76 29.02 -7.22
CA PRO A 77 3.62 29.67 -8.21
C PRO A 77 3.38 31.18 -8.34
N SER A 78 2.17 31.64 -7.99
CA SER A 78 1.75 33.05 -8.05
C SER A 78 2.19 33.87 -6.83
N SER A 79 2.60 33.22 -5.74
CA SER A 79 3.15 33.86 -4.54
C SER A 79 4.17 32.89 -3.91
N PRO A 80 5.43 32.91 -4.37
CA PRO A 80 6.48 31.99 -3.94
C PRO A 80 6.98 32.35 -2.53
N SER A 81 6.07 32.34 -1.57
CA SER A 81 6.35 32.44 -0.15
C SER A 81 6.32 31.04 0.45
N CYS A 82 7.24 30.75 1.36
CA CYS A 82 7.18 29.51 2.13
C CYS A 82 5.86 29.48 2.92
N PRO A 83 5.16 28.32 2.97
CA PRO A 83 3.96 28.20 3.79
C PRO A 83 4.28 28.52 5.25
N SER A 84 3.27 29.02 5.96
CA SER A 84 3.39 29.22 7.39
C SER A 84 3.57 27.86 8.09
N TYR A 85 4.14 27.86 9.29
CA TYR A 85 4.38 26.62 10.02
C TYR A 85 3.10 25.80 10.24
N SER A 86 1.96 26.48 10.48
CA SER A 86 0.65 25.84 10.64
C SER A 86 0.09 25.24 9.35
N ASP A 87 0.58 25.67 8.19
CA ASP A 87 0.12 25.21 6.88
C ASP A 87 1.10 24.20 6.25
N LEU A 88 2.14 23.78 6.97
CA LEU A 88 3.10 22.80 6.48
C LEU A 88 2.46 21.42 6.41
N ASN A 89 2.19 20.98 5.18
CA ASN A 89 1.94 19.58 4.88
C ASN A 89 3.26 18.91 4.47
N LEU A 90 3.76 18.01 5.30
CA LEU A 90 5.02 17.32 5.08
C LEU A 90 4.76 16.00 4.35
N THR A 91 4.85 16.03 3.02
CA THR A 91 4.67 14.83 2.18
C THR A 91 6.00 14.35 1.62
N VAL A 92 6.35 13.09 1.87
CA VAL A 92 7.49 12.40 1.27
C VAL A 92 7.01 11.69 0.00
N THR A 93 7.75 11.79 -1.10
CA THR A 93 7.54 10.94 -2.29
C THR A 93 8.57 9.83 -2.31
N LEU A 94 8.06 8.60 -2.33
CA LEU A 94 8.84 7.39 -2.36
C LEU A 94 9.37 7.10 -3.77
N PRO A 95 10.45 6.28 -3.92
CA PRO A 95 10.98 5.93 -5.23
C PRO A 95 9.97 5.25 -6.16
N ASN A 96 8.94 4.59 -5.62
CA ASN A 96 7.86 3.97 -6.39
C ASN A 96 6.76 4.97 -6.81
N GLY A 97 6.88 6.26 -6.46
CA GLY A 97 5.93 7.32 -6.74
C GLY A 97 4.86 7.53 -5.66
N ASP A 98 4.82 6.67 -4.63
CA ASP A 98 3.85 6.79 -3.54
C ASP A 98 4.13 8.03 -2.71
N GLN A 99 3.08 8.65 -2.19
CA GLN A 99 3.18 9.79 -1.31
C GLN A 99 2.79 9.37 0.11
N ILE A 100 3.66 9.67 1.07
CA ILE A 100 3.41 9.47 2.50
C ILE A 100 3.37 10.83 3.18
N ILE A 101 2.27 11.11 3.86
CA ILE A 101 2.09 12.33 4.63
C ILE A 101 2.55 12.04 6.05
N TRP A 102 3.37 12.93 6.61
CA TRP A 102 3.64 12.93 8.04
C TRP A 102 2.39 13.46 8.76
N GLU A 103 1.81 12.63 9.62
CA GLU A 103 0.62 12.99 10.39
C GLU A 103 1.05 13.79 11.61
N LYS A 104 0.52 15.01 11.74
CA LYS A 104 0.82 15.87 12.89
C LYS A 104 -0.29 15.78 13.93
N GLU A 105 0.06 15.37 15.14
CA GLU A 105 -0.83 15.42 16.30
C GLU A 105 -0.16 16.20 17.45
N GLY A 106 -0.70 17.39 17.75
CA GLY A 106 -0.10 18.29 18.73
C GLY A 106 1.34 18.67 18.36
N ASN A 107 2.30 18.22 19.17
CA ASN A 107 3.73 18.47 18.97
C ASN A 107 4.47 17.25 18.38
N GLN A 108 3.76 16.25 17.87
CA GLN A 108 4.34 15.04 17.30
C GLN A 108 4.02 14.93 15.82
N PHE A 109 5.00 14.42 15.07
CA PHE A 109 4.86 14.01 13.69
C PHE A 109 5.07 12.50 13.60
N GLU A 110 4.12 11.78 13.05
CA GLU A 110 4.19 10.35 12.81
C GLU A 110 4.41 10.07 11.33
N PHE A 111 5.35 9.18 11.05
CA PHE A 111 5.55 8.57 9.75
C PHE A 111 5.23 7.08 9.89
N LYS A 112 4.37 6.58 9.01
CA LYS A 112 4.07 5.16 8.89
C LYS A 112 4.03 4.78 7.42
N LYS A 113 4.59 3.63 7.09
CA LYS A 113 4.55 3.08 5.74
C LYS A 113 4.34 1.57 5.77
N CYS A 114 4.00 1.03 4.61
CA CYS A 114 3.98 -0.41 4.43
C CYS A 114 5.39 -1.02 4.47
N ILE A 115 5.45 -2.26 4.94
CA ILE A 115 6.62 -3.13 4.93
C ILE A 115 7.22 -3.19 3.52
N GLY A 116 8.54 -2.98 3.43
CA GLY A 116 9.27 -3.01 2.17
C GLY A 116 8.67 -2.08 1.11
N ASN A 117 8.25 -2.68 -0.01
CA ASN A 117 7.69 -2.00 -1.19
C ASN A 117 6.19 -2.28 -1.42
N TRP A 118 5.48 -2.72 -0.38
CA TRP A 118 4.03 -2.94 -0.47
C TRP A 118 3.33 -1.60 -0.77
N LYS A 119 2.33 -1.66 -1.65
CA LYS A 119 1.60 -0.47 -2.09
C LYS A 119 0.58 -0.06 -1.03
N MET A 120 0.59 1.21 -0.66
CA MET A 120 -0.34 1.78 0.30
C MET A 120 -1.60 2.31 -0.41
N PHE A 121 -2.77 2.03 0.14
CA PHE A 121 -4.06 2.56 -0.31
C PHE A 121 -4.88 3.05 0.89
N LYS A 122 -5.31 4.32 0.85
CA LYS A 122 -6.26 4.88 1.81
C LYS A 122 -7.67 4.56 1.33
N ARG A 123 -8.37 3.65 2.03
CA ARG A 123 -9.75 3.21 1.72
C ARG A 123 -10.80 4.10 2.38
N SER A 124 -10.49 4.64 3.56
CA SER A 124 -11.30 5.63 4.28
C SER A 124 -10.38 6.49 5.17
N GLU A 125 -10.94 7.43 5.94
CA GLU A 125 -10.14 8.25 6.87
C GLU A 125 -9.32 7.41 7.84
N ASP A 126 -9.91 6.34 8.38
CA ASP A 126 -9.31 5.51 9.44
C ASP A 126 -8.78 4.15 8.93
N LEU A 127 -8.85 3.89 7.61
CA LEU A 127 -8.44 2.63 7.02
C LEU A 127 -7.45 2.84 5.88
N THR A 128 -6.20 2.54 6.18
CA THR A 128 -5.12 2.39 5.20
C THR A 128 -4.73 0.93 5.10
N VAL A 129 -4.68 0.39 3.89
CA VAL A 129 -4.22 -0.98 3.64
C VAL A 129 -2.91 -0.99 2.86
N CYS A 130 -2.10 -1.99 3.14
CA CYS A 130 -0.88 -2.31 2.43
C CYS A 130 -1.13 -3.55 1.58
N MET A 131 -0.85 -3.48 0.28
CA MET A 131 -1.14 -4.55 -0.68
C MET A 131 0.12 -4.98 -1.44
N GLN A 132 0.24 -6.28 -1.72
CA GLN A 132 1.28 -6.83 -2.58
C GLN A 132 0.73 -7.97 -3.44
N THR A 133 1.18 -8.04 -4.68
CA THR A 133 0.91 -9.14 -5.61
C THR A 133 2.02 -10.18 -5.56
N PHE A 134 1.67 -11.45 -5.52
CA PHE A 134 2.61 -12.56 -5.54
C PHE A 134 2.35 -13.45 -6.74
N ASN A 135 3.40 -13.67 -7.53
CA ASN A 135 3.37 -14.56 -8.69
C ASN A 135 3.61 -15.99 -8.26
N VAL A 136 2.89 -16.93 -8.87
CA VAL A 136 3.09 -18.36 -8.69
C VAL A 136 3.75 -18.92 -9.95
N THR A 137 4.90 -19.55 -9.77
CA THR A 137 5.50 -20.39 -10.82
C THR A 137 4.80 -21.75 -10.84
N SER A 138 4.56 -22.28 -12.04
CA SER A 138 3.80 -23.52 -12.26
C SER A 138 4.20 -24.65 -11.29
N PRO A 139 3.23 -25.32 -10.61
CA PRO A 139 1.79 -25.33 -10.90
C PRO A 139 1.02 -24.09 -10.40
N SER A 140 0.03 -23.65 -11.19
CA SER A 140 -0.89 -22.57 -10.81
C SER A 140 -1.64 -22.88 -9.51
N MET A 141 -1.99 -21.84 -8.76
CA MET A 141 -2.71 -22.00 -7.51
C MET A 141 -4.20 -22.24 -7.79
N LYS A 142 -4.66 -23.44 -7.42
CA LYS A 142 -5.93 -23.99 -7.91
C LYS A 142 -7.15 -23.59 -7.10
N THR A 143 -6.97 -23.28 -5.81
CA THR A 143 -8.07 -23.00 -4.89
C THR A 143 -7.88 -21.63 -4.22
N VAL A 144 -8.99 -21.00 -3.84
CA VAL A 144 -8.97 -19.76 -3.02
C VAL A 144 -8.48 -20.02 -1.58
N GLU A 145 -8.66 -21.23 -1.04
CA GLU A 145 -8.19 -21.56 0.31
C GLU A 145 -6.66 -21.69 0.34
N ASP A 146 -6.04 -22.25 -0.70
CA ASP A 146 -4.58 -22.28 -0.83
C ASP A 146 -3.99 -20.87 -0.95
N THR A 147 -4.70 -19.94 -1.60
CA THR A 147 -4.27 -18.54 -1.74
C THR A 147 -4.37 -17.80 -0.41
N ARG A 148 -5.47 -17.99 0.33
CA ARG A 148 -5.63 -17.48 1.70
C ARG A 148 -4.54 -18.00 2.63
N LYS A 149 -4.28 -19.31 2.59
CA LYS A 149 -3.19 -19.93 3.35
C LYS A 149 -1.84 -19.34 2.98
N SER A 150 -1.58 -19.12 1.69
CA SER A 150 -0.31 -18.53 1.22
C SER A 150 -0.10 -17.11 1.76
N CYS A 151 -1.14 -16.26 1.76
CA CYS A 151 -1.04 -14.94 2.40
C CYS A 151 -0.78 -15.03 3.91
N ASN A 152 -1.44 -15.96 4.58
CA ASN A 152 -1.25 -16.17 6.01
C ASN A 152 0.16 -16.69 6.34
N ASP A 153 0.71 -17.61 5.53
CA ASP A 153 2.04 -18.18 5.73
C ASP A 153 3.18 -17.16 5.47
N LEU A 154 2.92 -16.09 4.69
CA LEU A 154 3.90 -15.02 4.43
C LEU A 154 4.12 -14.08 5.63
N GLY A 155 3.23 -14.08 6.63
CA GLY A 155 3.34 -13.16 7.78
C GLY A 155 2.02 -12.83 8.47
N GLY A 156 1.00 -13.67 8.34
CA GLY A 156 -0.35 -13.43 8.88
C GLY A 156 -1.22 -12.51 8.03
N TYR A 157 -0.79 -12.21 6.79
CA TYR A 157 -1.54 -11.35 5.87
C TYR A 157 -2.82 -12.03 5.37
N LYS A 158 -3.76 -11.23 4.88
CA LYS A 158 -5.02 -11.72 4.30
C LYS A 158 -4.93 -11.76 2.79
N LEU A 159 -5.55 -12.75 2.15
CA LEU A 159 -5.98 -12.55 0.77
C LEU A 159 -6.93 -11.36 0.80
N ILE A 160 -6.66 -10.32 0.02
CA ILE A 160 -7.38 -9.04 0.15
C ILE A 160 -8.33 -8.83 -1.03
N GLY A 161 -9.51 -8.27 -0.76
CA GLY A 161 -10.47 -7.85 -1.77
C GLY A 161 -10.08 -6.51 -2.40
N VAL A 162 -10.85 -6.08 -3.40
CA VAL A 162 -10.60 -4.85 -4.17
C VAL A 162 -11.67 -3.82 -3.83
N ALA A 163 -11.28 -2.73 -3.18
CA ALA A 163 -12.22 -1.72 -2.67
C ALA A 163 -12.42 -0.55 -3.65
N SER A 164 -11.46 -0.30 -4.54
CA SER A 164 -11.48 0.87 -5.43
C SER A 164 -11.00 0.55 -6.85
N TYR A 165 -11.34 1.45 -7.79
CA TYR A 165 -10.84 1.35 -9.16
C TYR A 165 -9.32 1.55 -9.25
N GLU A 166 -8.74 2.36 -8.36
CA GLU A 166 -7.28 2.55 -8.30
C GLU A 166 -6.55 1.26 -7.89
N GLU A 167 -7.06 0.56 -6.87
CA GLU A 167 -6.54 -0.74 -6.45
C GLU A 167 -6.62 -1.75 -7.61
N LEU A 168 -7.78 -1.80 -8.29
CA LEU A 168 -7.99 -2.68 -9.44
C LEU A 168 -6.98 -2.43 -10.57
N LEU A 169 -6.79 -1.15 -10.93
CA LEU A 169 -5.84 -0.76 -11.96
C LEU A 169 -4.39 -1.10 -11.56
N TRP A 170 -4.03 -0.90 -10.30
CA TRP A 170 -2.70 -1.27 -9.83
C TRP A 170 -2.47 -2.79 -9.90
N ILE A 171 -3.42 -3.62 -9.47
CA ILE A 171 -3.33 -5.09 -9.63
C ILE A 171 -3.23 -5.45 -11.11
N LYS A 172 -4.01 -4.78 -11.98
CA LYS A 172 -3.97 -4.99 -13.42
C LYS A 172 -2.61 -4.65 -14.04
N GLN A 173 -1.96 -3.57 -13.61
CA GLN A 173 -0.60 -3.23 -14.05
C GLN A 173 0.40 -4.32 -13.65
N LYS A 174 0.26 -4.92 -12.46
CA LYS A 174 1.08 -6.06 -12.03
C LYS A 174 0.81 -7.31 -12.86
N HIS A 175 -0.44 -7.54 -13.27
CA HIS A 175 -0.83 -8.61 -14.19
C HIS A 175 -0.17 -8.44 -15.56
N ASP A 176 -0.22 -7.23 -16.11
CA ASP A 176 0.34 -6.94 -17.43
C ASP A 176 1.86 -7.03 -17.43
N ALA A 177 2.51 -6.57 -16.35
CA ALA A 177 3.94 -6.74 -16.14
C ALA A 177 4.36 -8.21 -16.03
N ALA A 178 3.51 -9.06 -15.44
CA ALA A 178 3.71 -10.50 -15.38
C ALA A 178 3.43 -11.23 -16.72
N LYS A 179 2.95 -10.51 -17.74
CA LYS A 179 2.63 -11.02 -19.08
C LYS A 179 1.59 -12.14 -19.07
N TYR A 180 0.67 -12.12 -18.10
CA TYR A 180 -0.48 -13.01 -18.10
C TYR A 180 -1.46 -12.63 -19.21
N VAL A 181 -2.14 -13.63 -19.76
CA VAL A 181 -3.03 -13.47 -20.92
C VAL A 181 -4.39 -14.10 -20.66
N GLY A 182 -5.44 -13.47 -21.19
CA GLY A 182 -6.81 -13.94 -21.05
C GLY A 182 -7.23 -14.03 -19.59
N TYR A 183 -7.74 -15.19 -19.20
CA TYR A 183 -8.28 -15.44 -17.86
C TYR A 183 -7.20 -15.67 -16.80
N ALA A 184 -5.94 -15.90 -17.18
CA ALA A 184 -4.84 -16.03 -16.21
C ALA A 184 -4.75 -14.76 -15.35
N GLY A 185 -4.84 -14.88 -14.03
CA GLY A 185 -5.05 -13.75 -13.16
C GLY A 185 -4.52 -13.91 -11.75
N TYR A 186 -4.67 -12.84 -10.98
CA TYR A 186 -4.44 -12.87 -9.53
C TYR A 186 -5.73 -13.17 -8.80
N TRP A 187 -5.68 -14.15 -7.90
CA TRP A 187 -6.71 -14.32 -6.88
C TRP A 187 -6.78 -13.08 -6.00
N VAL A 188 -8.01 -12.61 -5.79
CA VAL A 188 -8.35 -11.59 -4.80
C VAL A 188 -9.43 -12.17 -3.90
N ASP A 189 -9.58 -11.62 -2.71
CA ASP A 189 -10.65 -12.06 -1.84
C ASP A 189 -12.01 -11.63 -2.37
N GLY A 190 -13.04 -12.29 -1.88
CA GLY A 190 -14.41 -12.15 -2.35
C GLY A 190 -14.97 -13.51 -2.72
N LYS A 191 -15.98 -13.95 -1.96
CA LYS A 191 -16.79 -15.11 -2.27
C LYS A 191 -18.24 -14.67 -2.36
N ARG A 192 -18.95 -15.13 -3.37
CA ARG A 192 -20.37 -14.82 -3.54
C ARG A 192 -21.12 -15.31 -2.29
N GLU A 193 -22.06 -14.50 -1.82
CA GLU A 193 -22.95 -14.87 -0.73
C GLU A 193 -23.58 -16.24 -1.00
N GLU A 194 -23.75 -17.06 0.04
CA GLU A 194 -24.28 -18.42 -0.09
C GLU A 194 -25.66 -18.43 -0.77
N VAL A 195 -26.53 -17.48 -0.41
CA VAL A 195 -27.87 -17.32 -1.01
C VAL A 195 -27.83 -16.90 -2.48
N SER A 196 -26.71 -16.34 -2.92
CA SER A 196 -26.47 -15.88 -4.29
C SER A 196 -25.63 -16.87 -5.10
N SER A 197 -25.13 -17.97 -4.51
CA SER A 197 -24.24 -18.94 -5.16
C SER A 197 -24.76 -19.37 -6.54
N GLY A 198 -23.91 -19.29 -7.56
CA GLY A 198 -24.28 -19.66 -8.93
C GLY A 198 -25.12 -18.62 -9.69
N MET A 199 -25.47 -17.48 -9.09
CA MET A 199 -26.29 -16.45 -9.73
C MET A 199 -25.46 -15.42 -10.48
N ILE A 200 -26.05 -14.82 -11.52
CA ILE A 200 -25.45 -13.73 -12.30
C ILE A 200 -25.64 -12.40 -11.55
N ASN A 201 -24.88 -12.19 -10.47
CA ASN A 201 -24.88 -10.94 -9.70
C ASN A 201 -23.48 -10.63 -9.12
N THR A 202 -23.35 -9.57 -8.32
CA THR A 202 -22.06 -9.15 -7.72
C THR A 202 -22.12 -9.11 -6.19
N ASN A 203 -22.99 -9.92 -5.60
CA ASN A 203 -23.17 -9.99 -4.15
C ASN A 203 -22.03 -10.82 -3.54
N PHE A 204 -20.87 -10.19 -3.32
CA PHE A 204 -19.68 -10.79 -2.75
C PHE A 204 -19.47 -10.36 -1.29
N GLU A 205 -19.03 -11.31 -0.48
CA GLU A 205 -18.55 -11.11 0.88
C GLU A 205 -17.03 -11.32 0.94
N PHE A 206 -16.36 -10.52 1.77
CA PHE A 206 -14.91 -10.54 1.93
C PHE A 206 -14.56 -11.07 3.32
N SER A 207 -13.66 -12.05 3.35
CA SER A 207 -13.18 -12.70 4.56
C SER A 207 -12.02 -11.96 5.23
N ASP A 208 -11.41 -11.00 4.52
CA ASP A 208 -10.28 -10.20 5.00
C ASP A 208 -10.63 -9.25 6.16
N GLY A 209 -11.92 -8.90 6.33
CA GLY A 209 -12.38 -7.90 7.30
C GLY A 209 -11.96 -6.47 6.99
N LEU A 210 -11.35 -6.22 5.83
CA LEU A 210 -10.79 -4.94 5.41
C LEU A 210 -11.45 -4.40 4.12
N THR A 211 -12.19 -5.24 3.39
CA THR A 211 -12.85 -4.87 2.14
C THR A 211 -14.36 -4.77 2.35
N VAL A 212 -14.91 -3.64 1.94
CA VAL A 212 -16.36 -3.41 1.84
C VAL A 212 -16.75 -3.43 0.36
N LEU A 213 -17.83 -4.13 0.02
CA LEU A 213 -18.29 -4.28 -1.35
C LEU A 213 -18.64 -2.92 -1.99
N ASN A 214 -17.89 -2.52 -3.01
CA ASN A 214 -18.29 -1.46 -3.93
C ASN A 214 -19.02 -2.08 -5.13
N LYS A 215 -20.33 -2.28 -5.02
CA LYS A 215 -21.11 -3.01 -6.02
C LYS A 215 -20.95 -2.47 -7.44
N THR A 216 -20.91 -1.15 -7.61
CA THR A 216 -20.72 -0.48 -8.91
C THR A 216 -19.40 -0.90 -9.56
N LEU A 217 -18.31 -0.95 -8.80
CA LEU A 217 -17.00 -1.39 -9.30
C LEU A 217 -17.07 -2.81 -9.87
N TYR A 218 -17.69 -3.75 -9.15
CA TYR A 218 -17.80 -5.13 -9.60
C TYR A 218 -18.76 -5.26 -10.79
N ASP A 219 -19.90 -4.56 -10.79
CA ASP A 219 -20.85 -4.56 -11.91
C ASP A 219 -20.23 -4.00 -13.21
N GLU A 220 -19.34 -3.02 -13.09
CA GLU A 220 -18.72 -2.35 -14.23
C GLU A 220 -17.48 -3.08 -14.78
N TYR A 221 -16.68 -3.70 -13.92
CA TYR A 221 -15.37 -4.25 -14.32
C TYR A 221 -15.25 -5.77 -14.22
N ALA A 222 -16.20 -6.47 -13.60
CA ALA A 222 -16.20 -7.94 -13.60
C ALA A 222 -17.01 -8.52 -14.76
N VAL A 223 -16.54 -9.64 -15.28
CA VAL A 223 -17.36 -10.60 -16.03
C VAL A 223 -17.93 -11.56 -15.00
N ILE A 224 -19.26 -11.63 -14.92
CA ILE A 224 -19.99 -12.49 -14.00
C ILE A 224 -20.78 -13.51 -14.81
N SER A 225 -20.40 -14.78 -14.71
CA SER A 225 -21.10 -15.91 -15.30
C SER A 225 -22.08 -16.56 -14.31
N GLY A 226 -21.78 -16.49 -13.01
CA GLY A 226 -22.40 -17.27 -11.93
C GLY A 226 -22.03 -18.76 -11.98
N LEU A 227 -22.01 -19.38 -13.15
CA LEU A 227 -21.72 -20.80 -13.34
C LEU A 227 -20.64 -21.00 -14.41
N GLY A 228 -19.76 -21.97 -14.16
CA GLY A 228 -18.74 -22.37 -15.12
C GLY A 228 -19.35 -22.98 -16.40
N GLN A 229 -18.50 -23.25 -17.39
CA GLN A 229 -18.94 -23.71 -18.73
C GLN A 229 -19.84 -24.96 -18.72
N ASN A 230 -19.67 -25.84 -17.74
CA ASN A 230 -20.49 -27.04 -17.55
C ASN A 230 -21.91 -26.74 -17.01
N ARG A 231 -22.19 -25.48 -16.64
CA ARG A 231 -23.42 -24.98 -15.99
C ARG A 231 -23.83 -25.73 -14.73
N ARG A 232 -22.84 -26.29 -14.01
CA ARG A 232 -23.06 -27.10 -12.80
C ARG A 232 -22.25 -26.62 -11.61
N THR A 233 -21.06 -26.08 -11.86
CA THR A 233 -20.18 -25.62 -10.80
C THR A 233 -20.30 -24.11 -10.65
N PRO A 234 -20.64 -23.61 -9.45
CA PRO A 234 -20.63 -22.18 -9.18
C PRO A 234 -19.25 -21.54 -9.39
N GLU A 235 -19.25 -20.39 -10.06
CA GLU A 235 -18.13 -19.46 -10.16
C GLU A 235 -18.40 -18.33 -9.16
N ASP A 236 -18.02 -18.58 -7.91
CA ASP A 236 -18.34 -17.70 -6.78
C ASP A 236 -17.14 -16.94 -6.24
N CYS A 237 -15.91 -17.23 -6.69
CA CYS A 237 -14.70 -16.54 -6.26
C CYS A 237 -14.16 -15.63 -7.36
N LEU A 238 -13.17 -14.79 -7.07
CA LEU A 238 -12.75 -13.71 -7.97
C LEU A 238 -11.28 -13.76 -8.35
N THR A 239 -11.02 -13.40 -9.61
CA THR A 239 -9.66 -13.11 -10.09
C THR A 239 -9.62 -11.78 -10.84
N VAL A 240 -8.54 -11.03 -10.67
CA VAL A 240 -8.18 -9.90 -11.54
C VAL A 240 -7.41 -10.42 -12.74
N CYS A 241 -7.95 -10.26 -13.94
CA CYS A 241 -7.42 -10.80 -15.19
C CYS A 241 -7.84 -9.95 -16.41
N GLN A 242 -7.60 -10.43 -17.63
CA GLN A 242 -8.05 -9.77 -18.87
C GLN A 242 -9.03 -10.69 -19.65
N PRO A 243 -10.29 -10.83 -19.20
CA PRO A 243 -11.25 -11.72 -19.84
C PRO A 243 -11.67 -11.23 -21.25
N GLY A 244 -11.55 -9.93 -21.52
CA GLY A 244 -11.84 -9.30 -22.81
C GLY A 244 -12.51 -7.92 -22.65
N GLY A 245 -12.37 -7.05 -23.65
CA GLY A 245 -12.88 -5.67 -23.60
C GLY A 245 -12.27 -4.86 -22.45
N ASP A 246 -13.07 -3.98 -21.85
CA ASP A 246 -12.66 -3.12 -20.73
C ASP A 246 -12.85 -3.79 -19.35
N ARG A 247 -13.17 -5.09 -19.32
CA ARG A 247 -13.35 -5.85 -18.08
C ARG A 247 -12.00 -6.30 -17.52
N LEU A 248 -11.88 -6.24 -16.20
CA LEU A 248 -10.63 -6.44 -15.46
C LEU A 248 -10.73 -7.53 -14.38
N MET A 249 -11.93 -8.08 -14.17
CA MET A 249 -12.19 -9.16 -13.21
C MET A 249 -13.04 -10.25 -13.84
N ASN A 250 -12.96 -11.44 -13.27
CA ASN A 250 -13.78 -12.58 -13.67
C ASN A 250 -14.15 -13.40 -12.43
N ASP A 251 -15.39 -13.89 -12.37
CA ASP A 251 -15.78 -14.90 -11.40
C ASP A 251 -15.27 -16.29 -11.81
N VAL A 252 -14.78 -17.06 -10.84
CA VAL A 252 -14.14 -18.35 -11.07
C VAL A 252 -14.58 -19.36 -10.01
N MET A 253 -14.41 -20.64 -10.34
CA MET A 253 -14.65 -21.73 -9.38
C MET A 253 -13.65 -21.63 -8.23
N CYS A 254 -14.15 -21.61 -7.00
CA CYS A 254 -13.32 -21.46 -5.80
C CYS A 254 -12.33 -22.61 -5.57
N ASP A 255 -12.70 -23.84 -5.96
CA ASP A 255 -11.95 -25.05 -5.61
C ASP A 255 -11.07 -25.58 -6.75
N THR A 256 -11.31 -25.14 -7.98
CA THR A 256 -10.62 -25.69 -9.17
C THR A 256 -10.52 -24.65 -10.28
N SER A 257 -9.75 -23.59 -10.08
CA SER A 257 -9.42 -22.67 -11.17
C SER A 257 -8.05 -22.97 -11.77
N GLY A 258 -8.01 -23.20 -13.08
CA GLY A 258 -6.76 -23.26 -13.83
C GLY A 258 -6.12 -21.88 -14.06
N SER A 259 -6.79 -20.80 -13.69
CA SER A 259 -6.42 -19.43 -14.02
C SER A 259 -5.72 -18.66 -12.90
N GLY A 260 -5.49 -19.28 -11.74
CA GLY A 260 -4.78 -18.67 -10.62
C GLY A 260 -3.27 -18.64 -10.80
N TYR A 261 -2.73 -17.59 -11.43
CA TYR A 261 -1.29 -17.44 -11.65
C TYR A 261 -0.61 -16.54 -10.64
N GLY A 262 -1.39 -15.83 -9.84
CA GLY A 262 -0.91 -15.11 -8.68
C GLY A 262 -2.00 -14.92 -7.64
N PHE A 263 -1.68 -14.20 -6.58
CA PHE A 263 -2.63 -13.82 -5.54
C PHE A 263 -2.24 -12.46 -4.95
N VAL A 264 -3.22 -11.75 -4.39
CA VAL A 264 -3.02 -10.43 -3.78
C VAL A 264 -3.20 -10.54 -2.28
N CYS A 265 -2.15 -10.24 -1.53
CA CYS A 265 -2.23 -10.17 -0.08
C CYS A 265 -2.31 -8.73 0.40
N GLY A 266 -2.91 -8.54 1.58
CA GLY A 266 -2.94 -7.25 2.24
C GLY A 266 -3.07 -7.33 3.76
N TYR A 267 -2.81 -6.20 4.40
CA TYR A 267 -3.03 -5.96 5.83
C TYR A 267 -3.38 -4.49 6.08
N GLN A 268 -3.95 -4.19 7.23
CA GLN A 268 -4.19 -2.81 7.68
C GLN A 268 -2.89 -2.23 8.25
N LEU A 269 -2.52 -1.04 7.80
CA LEU A 269 -1.47 -0.24 8.43
C LEU A 269 -2.01 0.32 9.76
N VAL A 270 -1.33 0.03 10.87
CA VAL A 270 -1.70 0.43 12.25
C VAL A 270 -0.68 1.41 12.79
#